data_AF-A0A429W881-F1
#
_entry.id   AF-A0A429W881-F1
#
_cell.length_a   1.000
_cell.length_b   1.000
_cell.length_c   1.000
_cell.angle_alpha   90.00
_cell.angle_beta   90.00
_cell.angle_gamma   90.00
#
_symmetry.space_group_name_H-M   'P 1'
#
loop_
_entity.id
_entity.type
_entity.pdbx_description
1 polymer ?
#
loop_
_entity_poly.entity_id
_entity_poly.type
_entity_poly.pdbx_seq_one_letter_code
_entity_poly.pdbx_strand_id
1 'polypeptide(L)'
;MRAHGIARHDACAVARHRGRARWPPAAVAELRELLAECPERERTRRLRGGGHAVGHFRSAPPCKHQRFSRAKAVKRPARAFGLLVASICGLGIGLQQAAAQTAPPRAPAQSTASAAAPVRFLVVASQESILSASTAGRFAKVQANLGDTVRAGQLLAAFDCAEFQARRDAARAEAESARVQYEAKLKLQGLQSAAEVEVELAAANVNKAQSQIRIFDAQLGQCAFVAPFAGKVARVHVKVGQGVNPGAPVVELVGNGPLKARMNVPSQWLAWLKVGDRLQGTVDETASACDLKVTRVAGRVDAVSQTVEIETELAGGTAQVLPGMSGQIRAPAGR
;
A
#
# COMPACT_ATOMS: atom_id res chain seq x y z
N MET A 1 19.14 25.69 -36.60
CA MET A 1 20.16 24.68 -36.22
C MET A 1 19.47 23.54 -35.49
N ARG A 2 19.71 22.30 -35.93
CA ARG A 2 18.92 21.10 -35.62
C ARG A 2 19.20 20.53 -34.21
N ALA A 3 18.10 20.23 -33.53
CA ALA A 3 17.68 19.09 -32.69
C ALA A 3 18.64 17.99 -32.17
N HIS A 4 18.20 17.49 -30.99
CA HIS A 4 18.18 16.12 -30.45
C HIS A 4 19.28 15.62 -29.50
N GLY A 5 18.85 15.29 -28.26
CA GLY A 5 19.50 14.35 -27.35
C GLY A 5 18.69 13.06 -27.27
N ILE A 6 19.29 11.99 -27.78
CA ILE A 6 18.75 10.63 -27.93
C ILE A 6 19.05 9.79 -26.69
N ALA A 7 18.12 8.88 -26.40
CA ALA A 7 18.09 7.93 -25.30
C ALA A 7 19.26 6.93 -25.31
N ARG A 8 19.64 6.52 -24.10
CA ARG A 8 20.62 5.47 -23.79
C ARG A 8 20.11 4.10 -24.23
N HIS A 9 20.32 3.69 -25.48
CA HIS A 9 20.19 2.27 -25.88
C HIS A 9 21.10 1.80 -27.02
N ASP A 10 22.02 2.63 -27.54
CA ASP A 10 22.90 2.28 -28.67
C ASP A 10 24.40 2.30 -28.31
N ALA A 11 24.80 1.57 -27.26
CA ALA A 11 26.21 1.48 -26.86
C ALA A 11 26.95 0.23 -27.38
N CYS A 12 26.33 -0.62 -28.21
CA CYS A 12 26.96 -1.84 -28.72
C CYS A 12 27.24 -1.86 -30.24
N ALA A 13 27.00 -0.76 -30.96
CA ALA A 13 27.08 -0.75 -32.42
C ALA A 13 27.88 0.41 -33.04
N VAL A 14 28.92 0.97 -32.40
CA VAL A 14 29.90 1.82 -33.12
C VAL A 14 31.30 1.66 -32.51
N ALA A 15 32.01 0.61 -32.89
CA ALA A 15 33.44 0.48 -32.60
C ALA A 15 34.20 -0.02 -33.84
N ARG A 16 34.00 0.64 -34.98
CA ARG A 16 34.97 0.69 -36.08
C ARG A 16 34.84 2.05 -36.74
N HIS A 17 35.67 3.02 -36.34
CA HIS A 17 36.27 3.96 -37.27
C HIS A 17 37.43 4.71 -36.58
N ARG A 18 38.54 4.77 -37.30
CA ARG A 18 39.81 5.40 -36.93
C ARG A 18 39.65 6.92 -36.80
N GLY A 19 40.28 7.51 -35.78
CA GLY A 19 40.53 8.95 -35.73
C GLY A 19 41.03 9.40 -34.36
N ARG A 20 42.26 9.92 -34.29
CA ARG A 20 42.89 10.44 -33.06
C ARG A 20 42.06 11.58 -32.47
N ALA A 21 41.53 11.40 -31.27
CA ALA A 21 41.10 12.49 -30.41
C ALA A 21 41.82 12.34 -29.06
N ARG A 22 42.44 13.42 -28.58
CA ARG A 22 43.02 13.49 -27.23
C ARG A 22 41.88 13.56 -26.23
N TRP A 23 41.83 12.61 -25.30
CA TRP A 23 40.88 12.61 -24.18
C TRP A 23 41.50 13.35 -22.98
N PRO A 24 40.69 14.11 -22.20
CA PRO A 24 41.15 14.75 -20.98
C PRO A 24 41.52 13.70 -19.90
N PRO A 25 42.49 13.97 -19.02
CA PRO A 25 43.05 12.97 -18.10
C PRO A 25 42.04 12.36 -17.11
N ALA A 26 40.94 13.07 -16.80
CA ALA A 26 39.86 12.57 -15.94
C ALA A 26 39.06 11.42 -16.59
N ALA A 27 38.88 11.42 -17.92
CA ALA A 27 38.11 10.40 -18.63
C ALA A 27 38.90 9.10 -18.88
N VAL A 28 40.23 9.13 -18.72
CA VAL A 28 41.10 7.94 -18.83
C VAL A 28 41.18 7.18 -17.50
N ALA A 29 40.93 7.84 -16.37
CA ALA A 29 40.89 7.20 -15.06
C ALA A 29 39.60 6.38 -14.86
N GLU A 30 38.44 6.91 -15.26
CA GLU A 30 37.14 6.24 -15.10
C GLU A 30 36.96 5.01 -16.03
N LEU A 31 37.68 4.96 -17.16
CA LEU A 31 37.64 3.82 -18.09
C LEU A 31 38.54 2.65 -17.64
N ARG A 32 39.47 2.89 -16.71
CA ARG A 32 40.46 1.91 -16.25
C ARG A 32 39.93 1.04 -15.11
N GLU A 33 38.92 1.52 -14.39
CA GLU A 33 38.26 0.81 -13.27
C GLU A 33 37.11 -0.09 -13.76
N LEU A 34 36.55 0.17 -14.95
CA LEU A 34 35.48 -0.65 -15.55
C LEU A 34 35.98 -1.87 -16.36
N LEU A 35 37.31 -2.08 -16.43
CA LEU A 35 37.92 -3.20 -17.17
C LEU A 35 38.53 -4.29 -16.27
N ALA A 36 38.32 -4.23 -14.94
CA ALA A 36 38.94 -5.16 -13.98
C ALA A 36 38.08 -6.39 -13.60
N GLU A 37 36.82 -6.50 -14.02
CA GLU A 37 35.96 -7.64 -13.68
C GLU A 37 35.28 -8.22 -14.93
N CYS A 38 36.02 -9.05 -15.67
CA CYS A 38 35.46 -9.93 -16.68
C CYS A 38 36.27 -11.24 -16.70
N PRO A 39 35.70 -12.39 -16.31
CA PRO A 39 36.44 -13.64 -16.25
C PRO A 39 36.72 -14.19 -17.65
N GLU A 40 38.00 -14.49 -17.90
CA GLU A 40 38.50 -15.26 -19.03
C GLU A 40 38.01 -16.72 -18.95
N ARG A 41 37.12 -17.13 -19.85
CA ARG A 41 37.03 -18.51 -20.31
C ARG A 41 36.31 -18.61 -21.64
N GLU A 42 36.85 -19.46 -22.51
CA GLU A 42 36.33 -19.85 -23.83
C GLU A 42 36.63 -18.90 -25.00
N ARG A 43 37.92 -18.72 -25.29
CA ARG A 43 38.37 -18.31 -26.63
C ARG A 43 39.49 -19.21 -27.16
N THR A 44 39.28 -20.53 -27.15
CA THR A 44 40.11 -21.49 -27.90
C THR A 44 39.29 -22.69 -28.35
N ARG A 45 38.44 -22.53 -29.38
CA ARG A 45 38.14 -23.59 -30.36
C ARG A 45 37.19 -23.06 -31.43
N ARG A 46 37.73 -22.67 -32.57
CA ARG A 46 37.13 -22.87 -33.90
C ARG A 46 38.12 -22.38 -34.96
N LEU A 47 39.02 -23.28 -35.37
CA LEU A 47 39.49 -23.33 -36.75
C LEU A 47 39.70 -24.80 -37.13
N ARG A 48 39.11 -25.15 -38.28
CA ARG A 48 39.30 -26.33 -39.15
C ARG A 48 38.44 -27.58 -38.95
N GLY A 49 37.87 -27.97 -40.10
CA GLY A 49 37.44 -29.31 -40.50
C GLY A 49 36.07 -29.71 -39.95
N GLY A 50 35.03 -29.95 -40.74
CA GLY A 50 35.02 -30.77 -41.94
C GLY A 50 34.61 -32.19 -41.52
N GLY A 51 33.35 -32.57 -41.77
CA GLY A 51 32.86 -33.92 -41.46
C GLY A 51 31.34 -33.99 -41.37
N HIS A 52 30.75 -34.74 -42.30
CA HIS A 52 29.34 -35.08 -42.39
C HIS A 52 28.80 -35.70 -41.09
N ALA A 53 27.58 -35.32 -40.70
CA ALA A 53 26.68 -36.18 -39.93
C ALA A 53 25.23 -35.80 -40.22
N VAL A 54 24.54 -36.70 -40.92
CA VAL A 54 23.08 -36.75 -41.04
C VAL A 54 22.51 -37.04 -39.65
N GLY A 55 21.61 -36.19 -39.17
CA GLY A 55 20.93 -36.35 -37.88
C GLY A 55 19.46 -35.97 -38.01
N HIS A 56 18.61 -36.99 -38.19
CA HIS A 56 17.17 -36.89 -38.10
C HIS A 56 16.74 -36.29 -36.76
N PHE A 57 16.10 -35.12 -36.77
CA PHE A 57 15.40 -34.60 -35.60
C PHE A 57 14.04 -35.30 -35.49
N ARG A 58 13.98 -36.36 -34.66
CA ARG A 58 12.74 -36.99 -34.24
C ARG A 58 11.95 -36.02 -33.37
N SER A 59 10.72 -35.75 -33.80
CA SER A 59 9.64 -35.13 -33.05
C SER A 59 9.45 -35.76 -31.66
N ALA A 60 9.37 -34.92 -30.63
CA ALA A 60 8.94 -35.33 -29.30
C ALA A 60 7.42 -35.64 -29.26
N PRO A 61 6.98 -36.61 -28.45
CA PRO A 61 5.60 -37.12 -28.45
C PRO A 61 4.59 -36.20 -27.73
N PRO A 62 3.28 -36.28 -28.07
CA PRO A 62 2.24 -35.50 -27.42
C PRO A 62 1.93 -36.02 -26.00
N CYS A 63 1.77 -35.09 -25.05
CA CYS A 63 1.30 -35.38 -23.71
C CYS A 63 -0.15 -35.87 -23.73
N LYS A 64 -0.37 -37.01 -23.06
CA LYS A 64 -1.64 -37.71 -22.93
C LYS A 64 -2.65 -36.91 -22.09
N HIS A 65 -3.89 -36.94 -22.57
CA HIS A 65 -5.11 -36.62 -21.84
C HIS A 65 -5.13 -37.20 -20.42
N GLN A 66 -5.36 -36.36 -19.41
CA GLN A 66 -5.99 -36.79 -18.17
C GLN A 66 -7.43 -36.31 -18.14
N ARG A 67 -8.32 -37.30 -18.15
CA ARG A 67 -9.76 -37.20 -17.93
C ARG A 67 -9.99 -36.74 -16.49
N PHE A 68 -10.59 -35.56 -16.31
CA PHE A 68 -11.17 -35.17 -15.03
C PHE A 68 -12.36 -36.09 -14.73
N SER A 69 -12.20 -36.92 -13.69
CA SER A 69 -13.28 -37.76 -13.18
C SER A 69 -14.20 -36.94 -12.26
N ARG A 70 -15.49 -37.16 -12.52
CA ARG A 70 -16.71 -36.75 -11.82
C ARG A 70 -16.57 -36.26 -10.37
N ALA A 71 -17.20 -35.11 -10.14
CA ALA A 71 -17.63 -34.58 -8.85
C ALA A 71 -18.32 -35.65 -7.98
N LYS A 72 -17.88 -35.78 -6.73
CA LYS A 72 -18.66 -36.40 -5.66
C LYS A 72 -19.31 -35.31 -4.82
N ALA A 73 -20.64 -35.29 -4.87
CA ALA A 73 -21.50 -34.49 -4.02
C ALA A 73 -21.34 -34.92 -2.55
N VAL A 74 -20.98 -33.97 -1.69
CA VAL A 74 -21.00 -34.16 -0.22
C VAL A 74 -22.41 -33.84 0.27
N LYS A 75 -23.16 -34.89 0.63
CA LYS A 75 -24.44 -34.81 1.33
C LYS A 75 -24.20 -34.45 2.80
N ARG A 76 -24.82 -33.37 3.27
CA ARG A 76 -24.96 -33.03 4.71
C ARG A 76 -26.19 -33.75 5.26
N PRO A 77 -26.12 -34.51 6.37
CA PRO A 77 -27.31 -34.93 7.07
C PRO A 77 -27.69 -33.92 8.16
N ALA A 78 -28.99 -33.71 8.28
CA ALA A 78 -29.66 -32.90 9.29
C ALA A 78 -30.28 -33.82 10.38
N ARG A 79 -30.56 -33.21 11.55
CA ARG A 79 -31.37 -33.71 12.69
C ARG A 79 -30.64 -34.73 13.59
N ALA A 80 -30.83 -34.78 14.91
CA ALA A 80 -31.92 -34.34 15.78
C ALA A 80 -31.38 -34.03 17.20
N PHE A 81 -31.95 -33.03 17.89
CA PHE A 81 -31.70 -32.79 19.31
C PHE A 81 -32.89 -33.36 20.09
N GLY A 82 -32.66 -34.47 20.79
CA GLY A 82 -33.66 -35.17 21.58
C GLY A 82 -33.79 -34.59 22.98
N LEU A 83 -35.04 -34.31 23.37
CA LEU A 83 -35.46 -34.17 24.77
C LEU A 83 -35.21 -35.48 25.53
N LEU A 84 -34.77 -35.39 26.79
CA LEU A 84 -35.10 -36.38 27.80
C LEU A 84 -35.24 -35.72 29.18
N VAL A 85 -36.47 -35.82 29.69
CA VAL A 85 -36.96 -35.44 31.01
C VAL A 85 -36.97 -36.69 31.89
N ALA A 86 -36.42 -36.61 33.11
CA ALA A 86 -36.81 -37.37 34.30
C ALA A 86 -35.96 -36.81 35.47
N SER A 87 -36.52 -36.04 36.40
CA SER A 87 -37.39 -36.46 37.50
C SER A 87 -36.70 -37.46 38.43
N ILE A 88 -36.27 -37.00 39.61
CA ILE A 88 -36.40 -37.71 40.90
C ILE A 88 -36.40 -36.66 42.02
N CYS A 89 -37.43 -36.81 42.83
CA CYS A 89 -37.85 -36.06 44.00
C CYS A 89 -37.02 -36.47 45.23
N GLY A 90 -36.83 -35.57 46.20
CA GLY A 90 -36.15 -35.93 47.45
C GLY A 90 -36.04 -34.80 48.48
N LEU A 91 -37.12 -34.65 49.25
CA LEU A 91 -37.29 -34.05 50.59
C LEU A 91 -36.07 -33.40 51.28
N GLY A 92 -36.27 -32.15 51.73
CA GLY A 92 -35.46 -31.50 52.75
C GLY A 92 -36.11 -30.21 53.23
N ILE A 93 -37.15 -30.34 54.07
CA ILE A 93 -37.78 -29.22 54.78
C ILE A 93 -36.78 -28.74 55.83
N GLY A 94 -36.25 -27.54 55.65
CA GLY A 94 -35.48 -26.80 56.64
C GLY A 94 -35.98 -25.36 56.70
N LEU A 95 -36.79 -25.05 57.71
CA LEU A 95 -37.08 -23.68 58.13
C LEU A 95 -35.76 -23.07 58.62
N GLN A 96 -35.20 -22.11 57.88
CA GLN A 96 -34.13 -21.24 58.38
C GLN A 96 -34.65 -19.81 58.39
N GLN A 97 -34.84 -19.29 59.60
CA GLN A 97 -35.29 -17.93 59.88
C GLN A 97 -34.32 -16.90 59.26
N ALA A 98 -34.84 -16.03 58.40
CA ALA A 98 -34.13 -14.84 57.97
C ALA A 98 -34.15 -13.81 59.12
N ALA A 99 -33.07 -13.75 59.90
CA ALA A 99 -32.81 -12.64 60.80
C ALA A 99 -32.49 -11.40 59.94
N ALA A 100 -33.41 -10.44 59.94
CA ALA A 100 -33.18 -9.11 59.39
C ALA A 100 -32.05 -8.41 60.17
N GLN A 101 -30.88 -8.29 59.54
CA GLN A 101 -29.81 -7.43 60.04
C GLN A 101 -30.09 -6.01 59.56
N THR A 102 -30.60 -5.18 60.47
CA THR A 102 -30.65 -3.73 60.29
C THR A 102 -29.22 -3.19 60.25
N ALA A 103 -28.73 -2.88 59.05
CA ALA A 103 -27.49 -2.13 58.88
C ALA A 103 -27.67 -0.70 59.47
N PRO A 104 -26.65 -0.15 60.15
CA PRO A 104 -26.72 1.19 60.71
C PRO A 104 -26.84 2.25 59.60
N PRO A 105 -27.48 3.40 59.85
CA PRO A 105 -27.58 4.47 58.88
C PRO A 105 -26.19 4.96 58.52
N ARG A 106 -25.79 4.73 57.26
CA ARG A 106 -24.55 5.25 56.69
C ARG A 106 -24.65 6.78 56.74
N ALA A 107 -23.79 7.40 57.55
CA ALA A 107 -23.63 8.85 57.59
C ALA A 107 -23.48 9.41 56.16
N PRO A 108 -24.03 10.60 55.85
CA PRO A 108 -23.87 11.18 54.54
C PRO A 108 -22.38 11.39 54.29
N ALA A 109 -21.84 10.64 53.33
CA ALA A 109 -20.52 10.89 52.80
C ALA A 109 -20.52 12.33 52.29
N GLN A 110 -19.84 13.21 53.01
CA GLN A 110 -19.59 14.57 52.59
C GLN A 110 -18.87 14.49 51.24
N SER A 111 -19.57 14.92 50.19
CA SER A 111 -19.00 15.08 48.86
C SER A 111 -17.94 16.16 48.95
N THR A 112 -16.70 15.76 49.20
CA THR A 112 -15.54 16.59 48.97
C THR A 112 -15.54 16.95 47.47
N ALA A 113 -15.31 18.24 47.21
CA ALA A 113 -15.38 18.87 45.90
C ALA A 113 -14.90 17.94 44.79
N SER A 114 -15.78 17.67 43.82
CA SER A 114 -15.47 16.87 42.63
C SER A 114 -14.38 17.58 41.85
N ALA A 115 -13.12 17.21 42.11
CA ALA A 115 -12.03 17.52 41.20
C ALA A 115 -12.42 16.90 39.86
N ALA A 116 -12.66 17.73 38.85
CA ALA A 116 -13.08 17.28 37.53
C ALA A 116 -12.18 16.12 37.07
N ALA A 117 -12.81 14.98 36.76
CA ALA A 117 -12.08 13.78 36.37
C ALA A 117 -11.17 14.09 35.17
N PRO A 118 -9.94 13.56 35.14
CA PRO A 118 -9.05 13.78 34.01
C PRO A 118 -9.67 13.21 32.74
N VAL A 119 -9.65 14.00 31.67
CA VAL A 119 -10.09 13.57 30.33
C VAL A 119 -8.92 12.91 29.63
N ARG A 120 -9.14 11.72 29.09
CA ARG A 120 -8.09 10.98 28.37
C ARG A 120 -8.04 11.38 26.90
N PHE A 121 -6.85 11.40 26.33
CA PHE A 121 -6.62 11.64 24.91
C PHE A 121 -5.76 10.53 24.29
N LEU A 122 -5.93 10.35 22.99
CA LEU A 122 -5.12 9.47 22.15
C LEU A 122 -4.25 10.32 21.22
N VAL A 123 -2.96 10.06 21.20
CA VAL A 123 -2.03 10.67 20.24
C VAL A 123 -2.20 10.00 18.89
N VAL A 124 -2.44 10.79 17.86
CA VAL A 124 -2.60 10.33 16.47
C VAL A 124 -1.65 11.08 15.56
N ALA A 125 -1.24 10.45 14.47
CA ALA A 125 -0.44 11.13 13.45
C ALA A 125 -1.30 12.13 12.67
N SER A 126 -0.68 13.18 12.14
CA SER A 126 -1.34 14.09 11.20
C SER A 126 -1.71 13.40 9.88
N GLN A 127 -0.91 12.43 9.45
CA GLN A 127 -1.13 11.63 8.26
C GLN A 127 -0.91 10.15 8.59
N GLU A 128 -1.89 9.34 8.28
CA GLU A 128 -1.83 7.89 8.43
C GLU A 128 -2.58 7.28 7.24
N SER A 129 -1.99 6.26 6.62
CA SER A 129 -2.57 5.65 5.42
C SER A 129 -2.24 4.17 5.37
N ILE A 130 -3.27 3.37 5.10
CA ILE A 130 -3.13 1.96 4.78
C ILE A 130 -3.13 1.84 3.26
N LEU A 131 -2.01 1.39 2.69
CA LEU A 131 -1.94 1.04 1.28
C LEU A 131 -2.55 -0.34 1.09
N SER A 132 -3.61 -0.41 0.31
CA SER A 132 -4.32 -1.65 0.01
C SER A 132 -4.16 -2.04 -1.46
N ALA A 133 -4.24 -3.34 -1.73
CA ALA A 133 -4.18 -3.87 -3.08
C ALA A 133 -5.37 -3.37 -3.91
N SER A 134 -5.11 -2.73 -5.05
CA SER A 134 -6.16 -2.33 -5.99
C SER A 134 -6.60 -3.47 -6.91
N THR A 135 -5.71 -4.45 -7.12
CA THR A 135 -5.91 -5.61 -8.01
C THR A 135 -5.48 -6.90 -7.32
N ALA A 136 -5.97 -8.03 -7.82
CA ALA A 136 -5.46 -9.33 -7.39
C ALA A 136 -4.07 -9.56 -7.97
N GLY A 137 -3.15 -10.10 -7.18
CA GLY A 137 -1.78 -10.29 -7.64
C GLY A 137 -0.91 -10.99 -6.61
N ARG A 138 0.26 -11.44 -7.07
CA ARG A 138 1.30 -12.02 -6.22
C ARG A 138 2.43 -11.03 -6.05
N PHE A 139 2.93 -10.83 -4.84
CA PHE A 139 4.08 -9.96 -4.59
C PHE A 139 5.38 -10.57 -5.10
N ALA A 140 6.04 -9.88 -6.04
CA ALA A 140 7.37 -10.24 -6.51
C ALA A 140 8.46 -9.68 -5.59
N LYS A 141 8.25 -8.48 -5.04
CA LYS A 141 9.22 -7.78 -4.19
C LYS A 141 8.50 -7.08 -3.04
N VAL A 142 9.07 -7.16 -1.85
CA VAL A 142 8.69 -6.38 -0.67
C VAL A 142 9.98 -5.81 -0.11
N GLN A 143 10.12 -4.49 -0.18
CA GLN A 143 11.32 -3.76 0.24
C GLN A 143 11.11 -3.03 1.57
N ALA A 144 9.86 -2.82 1.97
CA ALA A 144 9.53 -2.20 3.25
C ALA A 144 9.63 -3.20 4.40
N ASN A 145 10.27 -2.77 5.49
CA ASN A 145 10.27 -3.46 6.78
C ASN A 145 9.61 -2.59 7.84
N LEU A 146 9.19 -3.23 8.93
CA LEU A 146 8.67 -2.54 10.10
C LEU A 146 9.69 -1.53 10.65
N GLY A 147 9.26 -0.29 10.86
CA GLY A 147 10.10 0.78 11.41
C GLY A 147 10.96 1.53 10.39
N ASP A 148 10.96 1.10 9.12
CA ASP A 148 11.72 1.77 8.06
C ASP A 148 11.23 3.20 7.85
N THR A 149 12.17 4.13 7.68
CA THR A 149 11.87 5.51 7.29
C THR A 149 11.80 5.61 5.77
N VAL A 150 10.71 6.18 5.25
CA VAL A 150 10.42 6.23 3.82
C VAL A 150 10.19 7.66 3.35
N ARG A 151 10.54 7.93 2.09
CA ARG A 151 10.26 9.20 1.41
C ARG A 151 9.03 9.08 0.52
N ALA A 152 8.38 10.21 0.23
CA ALA A 152 7.31 10.25 -0.76
C ALA A 152 7.80 9.72 -2.12
N GLY A 153 7.00 8.86 -2.76
CA GLY A 153 7.32 8.19 -4.02
C GLY A 153 8.24 6.96 -3.91
N GLN A 154 8.71 6.59 -2.71
CA GLN A 154 9.56 5.42 -2.54
C GLN A 154 8.77 4.11 -2.74
N LEU A 155 9.33 3.17 -3.51
CA LEU A 155 8.75 1.85 -3.74
C LEU A 155 8.86 0.96 -2.50
N LEU A 156 7.72 0.52 -1.98
CA LEU A 156 7.61 -0.28 -0.76
C LEU A 156 7.39 -1.76 -1.08
N ALA A 157 6.52 -2.05 -2.04
CA ALA A 157 6.24 -3.40 -2.52
C ALA A 157 5.84 -3.36 -4.00
N ALA A 158 5.98 -4.49 -4.68
CA ALA A 158 5.58 -4.62 -6.08
C ALA A 158 5.00 -6.00 -6.37
N PHE A 159 3.95 -6.02 -7.19
CA PHE A 159 3.41 -7.24 -7.77
C PHE A 159 4.29 -7.80 -8.89
N ASP A 160 4.12 -9.09 -9.14
CA ASP A 160 4.61 -9.79 -10.33
C ASP A 160 3.74 -9.41 -11.53
N CYS A 161 4.23 -8.48 -12.35
CA CYS A 161 3.47 -7.89 -13.45
C CYS A 161 4.04 -8.22 -14.83
N ALA A 162 4.75 -9.35 -14.94
CA ALA A 162 5.32 -9.80 -16.22
C ALA A 162 4.25 -9.97 -17.31
N GLU A 163 3.04 -10.43 -16.94
CA GLU A 163 1.92 -10.56 -17.90
C GLU A 163 1.45 -9.20 -18.43
N PHE A 164 1.26 -8.21 -17.54
CA PHE A 164 0.86 -6.86 -17.96
C PHE A 164 1.93 -6.20 -18.82
N GLN A 165 3.21 -6.43 -18.52
CA GLN A 165 4.32 -5.96 -19.35
C GLN A 165 4.26 -6.57 -20.75
N ALA A 166 4.10 -7.90 -20.86
CA ALA A 166 3.99 -8.59 -22.14
C ALA A 166 2.78 -8.10 -22.97
N ARG A 167 1.62 -7.89 -22.33
CA ARG A 167 0.42 -7.35 -23.00
C ARG A 167 0.63 -5.91 -23.49
N ARG A 168 1.30 -5.09 -22.70
CA ARG A 168 1.67 -3.71 -23.06
C ARG A 168 2.62 -3.67 -24.25
N ASP A 169 3.58 -4.60 -24.32
CA ASP A 169 4.52 -4.70 -25.42
C ASP A 169 3.86 -5.22 -26.71
N ALA A 170 2.90 -6.15 -26.60
CA ALA A 170 2.07 -6.56 -27.72
C ALA A 170 1.24 -5.39 -28.28
N ALA A 171 0.57 -4.62 -27.41
CA ALA A 171 -0.19 -3.44 -27.82
C ALA A 171 0.70 -2.35 -28.46
N ARG A 172 1.96 -2.24 -28.02
CA ARG A 172 2.95 -1.36 -28.63
C ARG A 172 3.30 -1.79 -30.05
N ALA A 173 3.50 -3.08 -30.28
CA ALA A 173 3.75 -3.61 -31.63
C ALA A 173 2.54 -3.41 -32.56
N GLU A 174 1.32 -3.59 -32.05
CA GLU A 174 0.08 -3.32 -32.80
C GLU A 174 -0.05 -1.84 -33.16
N ALA A 175 0.25 -0.93 -32.23
CA ALA A 175 0.22 0.51 -32.50
C ALA A 175 1.23 0.93 -33.57
N GLU A 176 2.42 0.33 -33.55
CA GLU A 176 3.43 0.58 -34.58
C GLU A 176 3.00 0.05 -35.95
N SER A 177 2.41 -1.16 -36.00
CA SER A 177 1.84 -1.70 -37.23
C SER A 177 0.73 -0.81 -37.81
N ALA A 178 -0.19 -0.35 -36.96
CA ALA A 178 -1.25 0.57 -37.35
C ALA A 178 -0.70 1.90 -37.84
N ARG A 179 0.36 2.42 -37.22
CA ARG A 179 1.03 3.66 -37.62
C ARG A 179 1.61 3.54 -39.03
N VAL A 180 2.33 2.45 -39.31
CA VAL A 180 2.89 2.18 -40.64
C VAL A 180 1.78 2.08 -41.70
N GLN A 181 0.66 1.42 -41.39
CA GLN A 181 -0.48 1.33 -42.30
C GLN A 181 -1.12 2.69 -42.58
N TYR A 182 -1.32 3.51 -41.54
CA TYR A 182 -1.82 4.86 -41.67
C TYR A 182 -0.91 5.72 -42.55
N GLU A 183 0.40 5.67 -42.33
CA GLU A 183 1.36 6.42 -43.15
C GLU A 183 1.38 5.95 -44.61
N ALA A 184 1.23 4.65 -44.85
CA ALA A 184 1.10 4.12 -46.20
C ALA A 184 -0.19 4.61 -46.89
N LYS A 185 -1.33 4.58 -46.18
CA LYS A 185 -2.62 5.08 -46.70
C LYS A 185 -2.60 6.58 -46.96
N LEU A 186 -1.98 7.36 -46.07
CA LEU A 186 -1.82 8.81 -46.25
C LEU A 186 -0.99 9.14 -47.49
N LYS A 187 0.11 8.40 -47.72
CA LYS A 187 0.92 8.54 -48.95
C LYS A 187 0.12 8.19 -50.20
N LEU A 188 -0.66 7.11 -50.17
CA LEU A 188 -1.51 6.70 -51.29
C LEU A 188 -2.64 7.70 -51.56
N GLN A 189 -3.22 8.32 -50.54
CA GLN A 189 -4.21 9.39 -50.70
C GLN A 189 -3.60 10.61 -51.42
N GLY A 190 -2.36 10.99 -51.07
CA GLY A 190 -1.62 12.05 -51.77
C GLY A 190 -1.33 11.74 -53.25
N LEU A 191 -1.36 10.46 -53.62
CA LEU A 191 -1.28 9.96 -55.00
C LEU A 191 -2.67 9.68 -55.61
N GLN A 192 -3.75 10.14 -54.98
CA GLN A 192 -5.15 9.89 -55.38
C GLN A 192 -5.50 8.39 -55.51
N SER A 193 -4.76 7.52 -54.82
CA SER A 193 -4.87 6.04 -54.88
C SER A 193 -5.53 5.43 -53.63
N ALA A 194 -6.01 6.24 -52.69
CA ALA A 194 -6.76 5.80 -51.51
C ALA A 194 -7.89 6.80 -51.19
N ALA A 195 -9.04 6.29 -50.76
CA ALA A 195 -10.16 7.12 -50.33
C ALA A 195 -9.90 7.74 -48.95
N GLU A 196 -10.47 8.92 -48.69
CA GLU A 196 -10.35 9.63 -47.41
C GLU A 196 -10.80 8.76 -46.23
N VAL A 197 -11.92 8.05 -46.39
CA VAL A 197 -12.45 7.12 -45.38
C VAL A 197 -11.45 6.01 -45.00
N GLU A 198 -10.58 5.58 -45.92
CA GLU A 198 -9.55 4.57 -45.61
C GLU A 198 -8.44 5.15 -44.72
N VAL A 199 -8.09 6.41 -44.94
CA VAL A 199 -7.10 7.14 -44.14
C VAL A 199 -7.65 7.41 -42.75
N GLU A 200 -8.90 7.86 -42.66
CA GLU A 200 -9.61 8.05 -41.39
C GLU A 200 -9.73 6.75 -40.59
N LEU A 201 -10.08 5.64 -41.24
CA LEU A 201 -10.14 4.33 -40.60
C LEU A 201 -8.77 3.88 -40.09
N ALA A 202 -7.71 4.11 -40.87
CA ALA A 202 -6.34 3.81 -40.44
C ALA A 202 -5.90 4.69 -39.26
N ALA A 203 -6.27 5.99 -39.25
CA ALA A 203 -6.03 6.88 -38.12
C ALA A 203 -6.78 6.41 -36.86
N ALA A 204 -8.05 5.99 -37.01
CA ALA A 204 -8.84 5.43 -35.92
C ALA A 204 -8.21 4.16 -35.34
N ASN A 205 -7.62 3.30 -36.19
CA ASN A 205 -6.90 2.11 -35.74
C ASN A 205 -5.63 2.44 -34.94
N VAL A 206 -4.88 3.48 -35.35
CA VAL A 206 -3.75 4.00 -34.56
C VAL A 206 -4.23 4.45 -33.18
N ASN A 207 -5.29 5.25 -33.13
CA ASN A 207 -5.85 5.76 -31.87
C ASN A 207 -6.35 4.64 -30.96
N LYS A 208 -6.98 3.61 -31.53
CA LYS A 208 -7.42 2.41 -30.81
C LYS A 208 -6.23 1.69 -30.17
N ALA A 209 -5.19 1.41 -30.95
CA ALA A 209 -4.01 0.70 -30.44
C ALA A 209 -3.25 1.51 -29.38
N GLN A 210 -3.13 2.84 -29.56
CA GLN A 210 -2.58 3.73 -28.53
C GLN A 210 -3.40 3.72 -27.23
N SER A 211 -4.73 3.66 -27.34
CA SER A 211 -5.61 3.53 -26.18
C SER A 211 -5.36 2.23 -25.42
N GLN A 212 -5.10 1.14 -26.14
CA GLN A 212 -4.76 -0.14 -25.53
C GLN A 212 -3.46 -0.10 -24.73
N ILE A 213 -2.44 0.63 -25.23
CA ILE A 213 -1.20 0.87 -24.47
C ILE A 213 -1.51 1.60 -23.15
N ARG A 214 -2.33 2.66 -23.19
CA ARG A 214 -2.71 3.41 -21.98
C ARG A 214 -3.43 2.56 -20.94
N ILE A 215 -4.27 1.61 -21.38
CA ILE A 215 -4.94 0.66 -20.48
C ILE A 215 -3.90 -0.20 -19.75
N PHE A 216 -2.93 -0.76 -20.47
CA PHE A 216 -1.90 -1.60 -19.84
C PHE A 216 -0.89 -0.80 -19.00
N ASP A 217 -0.57 0.44 -19.39
CA ASP A 217 0.26 1.33 -18.57
C ASP A 217 -0.44 1.66 -17.23
N ALA A 218 -1.76 1.89 -17.23
CA ALA A 218 -2.53 2.09 -16.00
C ALA A 218 -2.53 0.85 -15.11
N GLN A 219 -2.67 -0.35 -15.69
CA GLN A 219 -2.58 -1.62 -14.96
C GLN A 219 -1.18 -1.84 -14.38
N LEU A 220 -0.12 -1.47 -15.12
CA LEU A 220 1.26 -1.51 -14.61
C LEU A 220 1.48 -0.51 -13.47
N GLY A 221 0.84 0.66 -13.51
CA GLY A 221 0.87 1.62 -12.40
C GLY A 221 0.30 1.04 -11.10
N GLN A 222 -0.71 0.16 -11.19
CA GLN A 222 -1.31 -0.52 -10.05
C GLN A 222 -0.42 -1.63 -9.45
N CYS A 223 0.66 -2.01 -10.13
CA CYS A 223 1.59 -3.03 -9.66
C CYS A 223 2.60 -2.52 -8.62
N ALA A 224 2.80 -1.21 -8.54
CA ALA A 224 3.79 -0.59 -7.66
C ALA A 224 3.11 0.09 -6.48
N PHE A 225 3.47 -0.34 -5.27
CA PHE A 225 3.02 0.28 -4.02
C PHE A 225 4.08 1.28 -3.57
N VAL A 226 3.83 2.56 -3.82
CA VAL A 226 4.71 3.66 -3.45
C VAL A 226 4.18 4.43 -2.24
N ALA A 227 5.09 5.00 -1.44
CA ALA A 227 4.71 5.83 -0.30
C ALA A 227 4.07 7.15 -0.78
N PRO A 228 2.85 7.51 -0.33
CA PRO A 228 2.18 8.76 -0.73
C PRO A 228 2.79 10.00 -0.04
N PHE A 229 3.43 9.82 1.11
CA PHE A 229 4.11 10.87 1.87
C PHE A 229 5.35 10.31 2.58
N ALA A 230 6.20 11.20 3.10
CA ALA A 230 7.36 10.80 3.90
C ALA A 230 6.94 10.43 5.34
N GLY A 231 7.48 9.34 5.87
CA GLY A 231 7.00 8.77 7.12
C GLY A 231 7.78 7.56 7.59
N LYS A 232 7.17 6.76 8.46
CA LYS A 232 7.65 5.46 8.89
C LYS A 232 6.65 4.36 8.59
N VAL A 233 7.16 3.16 8.34
CA VAL A 233 6.36 1.96 8.14
C VAL A 233 5.89 1.44 9.51
N ALA A 234 4.60 1.54 9.77
CA ALA A 234 3.98 1.08 11.01
C ALA A 234 3.67 -0.42 10.97
N ARG A 235 3.34 -0.97 9.80
CA ARG A 235 3.08 -2.40 9.64
C ARG A 235 3.25 -2.84 8.20
N VAL A 236 3.74 -4.07 8.01
CA VAL A 236 3.80 -4.74 6.71
C VAL A 236 2.92 -5.98 6.80
N HIS A 237 1.89 -6.06 5.94
CA HIS A 237 0.89 -7.12 5.97
C HIS A 237 1.18 -8.26 5.00
N VAL A 238 2.16 -8.09 4.11
CA VAL A 238 2.43 -9.00 3.00
C VAL A 238 3.87 -9.48 2.99
N LYS A 239 4.11 -10.64 2.37
CA LYS A 239 5.44 -11.22 2.14
C LYS A 239 5.67 -11.48 0.65
N VAL A 240 6.94 -11.59 0.26
CA VAL A 240 7.32 -12.01 -1.09
C VAL A 240 6.73 -13.38 -1.39
N GLY A 241 6.15 -13.54 -2.57
CA GLY A 241 5.47 -14.76 -3.02
C GLY A 241 4.01 -14.89 -2.57
N GLN A 242 3.52 -14.02 -1.67
CA GLN A 242 2.13 -14.06 -1.21
C GLN A 242 1.17 -13.50 -2.27
N GLY A 243 0.06 -14.19 -2.50
CA GLY A 243 -1.06 -13.71 -3.30
C GLY A 243 -2.09 -12.95 -2.45
N VAL A 244 -2.66 -11.88 -2.99
CA VAL A 244 -3.71 -11.08 -2.33
C VAL A 244 -4.85 -10.75 -3.29
N ASN A 245 -6.01 -10.42 -2.71
CA ASN A 245 -7.19 -9.93 -3.42
C ASN A 245 -7.30 -8.40 -3.29
N PRO A 246 -8.08 -7.73 -4.17
CA PRO A 246 -8.37 -6.32 -4.03
C PRO A 246 -8.95 -5.98 -2.65
N GLY A 247 -8.53 -4.85 -2.07
CA GLY A 247 -8.91 -4.39 -0.74
C GLY A 247 -8.04 -4.94 0.39
N ALA A 248 -7.19 -5.94 0.15
CA ALA A 248 -6.28 -6.46 1.18
C ALA A 248 -5.23 -5.41 1.56
N PRO A 249 -4.95 -5.22 2.86
CA PRO A 249 -3.91 -4.29 3.31
C PRO A 249 -2.52 -4.82 2.94
N VAL A 250 -1.62 -3.90 2.57
CA VAL A 250 -0.27 -4.20 2.07
C VAL A 250 0.77 -3.62 3.01
N VAL A 251 0.79 -2.29 3.16
CA VAL A 251 1.68 -1.57 4.07
C VAL A 251 0.91 -0.44 4.72
N GLU A 252 1.14 -0.25 6.02
CA GLU A 252 0.61 0.85 6.81
C GLU A 252 1.72 1.87 7.08
N LEU A 253 1.42 3.13 6.78
CA LEU A 253 2.36 4.24 6.85
C LEU A 253 1.84 5.31 7.80
N VAL A 254 2.76 5.81 8.61
CA VAL A 254 2.52 6.89 9.57
C VAL A 254 3.46 8.04 9.21
N GLY A 255 2.89 9.23 9.01
CA GLY A 255 3.63 10.41 8.58
C GLY A 255 4.46 11.03 9.70
N ASN A 256 5.56 11.70 9.33
CA ASN A 256 6.45 12.40 10.29
C ASN A 256 5.98 13.84 10.60
N GLY A 257 4.73 14.19 10.30
CA GLY A 257 4.19 15.53 10.53
C GLY A 257 3.91 15.80 12.02
N PRO A 258 3.36 16.99 12.36
CA PRO A 258 2.99 17.29 13.74
C PRO A 258 2.00 16.25 14.26
N LEU A 259 2.19 15.85 15.53
CA LEU A 259 1.29 14.96 16.22
C LEU A 259 0.02 15.71 16.61
N LYS A 260 -1.07 14.97 16.67
CA LYS A 260 -2.36 15.48 17.14
C LYS A 260 -2.82 14.66 18.33
N ALA A 261 -3.67 15.22 19.17
CA ALA A 261 -4.39 14.45 20.16
C ALA A 261 -5.89 14.54 19.91
N ARG A 262 -6.54 13.38 19.96
CA ARG A 262 -8.00 13.25 19.88
C ARG A 262 -8.55 12.84 21.23
N MET A 263 -9.62 13.50 21.64
CA MET A 263 -10.25 13.20 22.92
C MET A 263 -11.73 13.57 22.91
N ASN A 264 -12.48 12.91 23.77
CA ASN A 264 -13.88 13.21 24.02
C ASN A 264 -13.98 14.00 25.33
N VAL A 265 -14.31 15.28 25.22
CA VAL A 265 -14.49 16.16 26.39
C VAL A 265 -15.97 16.24 26.77
N PRO A 266 -16.31 16.47 28.05
CA PRO A 266 -17.68 16.72 28.46
C PRO A 266 -18.30 17.89 27.68
N SER A 267 -19.55 17.76 27.23
CA SER A 267 -20.26 18.79 26.46
C SER A 267 -20.34 20.15 27.18
N GLN A 268 -20.34 20.15 28.51
CA GLN A 268 -20.25 21.36 29.34
C GLN A 268 -19.01 22.23 29.03
N TRP A 269 -17.92 21.66 28.51
CA TRP A 269 -16.73 22.45 28.14
C TRP A 269 -16.99 23.36 26.94
N LEU A 270 -18.01 23.09 26.11
CA LEU A 270 -18.37 23.95 24.98
C LEU A 270 -18.76 25.38 25.41
N ALA A 271 -19.12 25.60 26.67
CA ALA A 271 -19.41 26.93 27.19
C ALA A 271 -18.21 27.87 27.09
N TRP A 272 -16.98 27.35 27.18
CA TRP A 272 -15.75 28.13 27.21
C TRP A 272 -14.69 27.70 26.21
N LEU A 273 -14.70 26.43 25.80
CA LEU A 273 -13.69 25.83 24.92
C LEU A 273 -13.92 26.26 23.47
N LYS A 274 -12.94 26.95 22.89
CA LYS A 274 -12.97 27.42 21.50
C LYS A 274 -11.74 26.94 20.74
N VAL A 275 -11.84 26.95 19.42
CA VAL A 275 -10.69 26.71 18.54
C VAL A 275 -9.61 27.78 18.82
N GLY A 276 -8.38 27.33 19.04
CA GLY A 276 -7.24 28.16 19.42
C GLY A 276 -6.86 28.10 20.90
N ASP A 277 -7.74 27.60 21.77
CA ASP A 277 -7.45 27.46 23.20
C ASP A 277 -6.30 26.47 23.45
N ARG A 278 -5.58 26.69 24.55
CA ARG A 278 -4.48 25.83 25.00
C ARG A 278 -4.89 25.05 26.23
N LEU A 279 -4.65 23.75 26.19
CA LEU A 279 -4.85 22.81 27.28
C LEU A 279 -3.50 22.19 27.62
N GLN A 280 -3.29 21.89 28.90
CA GLN A 280 -2.08 21.20 29.35
C GLN A 280 -2.40 19.74 29.64
N GLY A 281 -1.55 18.85 29.15
CA GLY A 281 -1.68 17.43 29.31
C GLY A 281 -0.37 16.75 29.69
N THR A 282 -0.49 15.48 30.03
CA THR A 282 0.65 14.58 30.23
C THR A 282 0.40 13.32 29.43
N VAL A 283 1.41 12.86 28.68
CA VAL A 283 1.38 11.55 28.02
C VAL A 283 1.71 10.48 29.06
N ASP A 284 0.86 9.46 29.17
CA ASP A 284 0.94 8.45 30.23
C ASP A 284 2.21 7.59 30.07
N GLU A 285 2.59 7.21 28.83
CA GLU A 285 3.71 6.31 28.57
C GLU A 285 5.10 6.98 28.74
N THR A 286 5.20 8.29 28.45
CA THR A 286 6.49 9.02 28.52
C THR A 286 6.58 9.94 29.73
N ALA A 287 5.51 10.05 30.54
CA ALA A 287 5.36 11.02 31.62
C ALA A 287 5.71 12.48 31.23
N SER A 288 5.65 12.79 29.94
CA SER A 288 6.06 14.08 29.40
C SER A 288 4.88 15.04 29.38
N ALA A 289 5.08 16.24 29.91
CA ALA A 289 4.12 17.32 29.79
C ALA A 289 4.03 17.77 28.31
N CYS A 290 2.80 17.99 27.85
CA CYS A 290 2.52 18.46 26.50
C CYS A 290 1.50 19.61 26.50
N ASP A 291 1.70 20.54 25.58
CA ASP A 291 0.76 21.62 25.31
C ASP A 291 -0.13 21.23 24.14
N LEU A 292 -1.44 21.27 24.35
CA LEU A 292 -2.44 20.89 23.37
C LEU A 292 -3.19 22.13 22.90
N LYS A 293 -3.02 22.50 21.64
CA LYS A 293 -3.76 23.61 21.03
C LYS A 293 -4.99 23.08 20.31
N VAL A 294 -6.18 23.52 20.70
CA VAL A 294 -7.44 23.10 20.04
C VAL A 294 -7.45 23.58 18.60
N THR A 295 -7.54 22.65 17.65
CA THR A 295 -7.60 22.94 16.21
C THR A 295 -8.99 22.72 15.65
N ARG A 296 -9.72 21.72 16.16
CA ARG A 296 -11.07 21.39 15.72
C ARG A 296 -11.92 20.97 16.91
N VAL A 297 -13.19 21.34 16.87
CA VAL A 297 -14.24 20.88 17.77
C VAL A 297 -15.31 20.25 16.89
N ALA A 298 -15.77 19.05 17.22
CA ALA A 298 -16.81 18.38 16.47
C ALA A 298 -18.11 19.19 16.49
N GLY A 299 -18.78 19.28 15.34
CA GLY A 299 -20.05 20.00 15.20
C GLY A 299 -21.27 19.26 15.79
N ARG A 300 -21.05 18.18 16.54
CA ARG A 300 -22.11 17.35 17.12
C ARG A 300 -21.69 16.82 18.49
N VAL A 301 -22.63 16.87 19.44
CA VAL A 301 -22.52 16.22 20.75
C VAL A 301 -23.02 14.78 20.62
N ASP A 302 -22.28 13.83 21.19
CA ASP A 302 -22.77 12.46 21.34
C ASP A 302 -23.75 12.41 22.52
N ALA A 303 -25.03 12.12 22.24
CA ALA A 303 -26.08 12.19 23.25
C ALA A 303 -25.99 11.10 24.33
N VAL A 304 -25.37 9.96 24.02
CA VAL A 304 -25.26 8.82 24.94
C VAL A 304 -24.18 9.08 25.98
N SER A 305 -23.01 9.52 25.53
CA SER A 305 -21.86 9.82 26.40
C SER A 305 -21.85 11.25 26.92
N GLN A 306 -22.69 12.14 26.38
CA GLN A 306 -22.70 13.58 26.65
C GLN A 306 -21.34 14.26 26.42
N THR A 307 -20.57 13.72 25.47
CA THR A 307 -19.24 14.22 25.11
C THR A 307 -19.19 14.84 23.72
N VAL A 308 -18.14 15.62 23.49
CA VAL A 308 -17.80 16.23 22.21
C VAL A 308 -16.37 15.85 21.87
N GLU A 309 -16.17 15.34 20.65
CA GLU A 309 -14.84 15.04 20.15
C GLU A 309 -14.12 16.35 19.79
N ILE A 310 -12.87 16.49 20.25
CA ILE A 310 -11.99 17.59 19.86
C ILE A 310 -10.67 17.03 19.32
N GLU A 311 -10.08 17.77 18.38
CA GLU A 311 -8.75 17.51 17.85
C GLU A 311 -7.83 18.68 18.21
N THR A 312 -6.72 18.35 18.87
CA THR A 312 -5.69 19.31 19.24
C THR A 312 -4.39 19.02 18.49
N GLU A 313 -3.62 20.06 18.22
CA GLU A 313 -2.22 19.93 17.83
C GLU A 313 -1.40 19.74 19.11
N LEU A 314 -0.55 18.72 19.11
CA LEU A 314 0.27 18.36 20.25
C LEU A 314 1.67 18.99 20.08
N ALA A 315 1.97 19.96 20.94
CA ALA A 315 3.22 20.69 20.97
C ALA A 315 4.00 20.39 22.26
N GLY A 316 5.33 20.38 22.16
CA GLY A 316 6.22 20.10 23.30
C GLY A 316 6.32 18.62 23.66
N GLY A 317 7.48 18.19 24.17
CA GLY A 317 7.70 16.82 24.64
C GLY A 317 7.56 15.71 23.59
N THR A 318 7.55 16.04 22.29
CA THR A 318 7.13 15.12 21.21
C THR A 318 8.18 14.13 20.74
N ALA A 319 9.45 14.31 21.13
CA ALA A 319 10.58 13.55 20.57
C ALA A 319 10.48 12.03 20.82
N GLN A 320 9.86 11.61 21.93
CA GLN A 320 9.65 10.20 22.27
C GLN A 320 8.18 9.77 22.14
N VAL A 321 7.29 10.68 21.73
CA VAL A 321 5.86 10.39 21.64
C VAL A 321 5.57 9.78 20.29
N LEU A 322 4.92 8.62 20.27
CA LEU A 322 4.49 7.93 19.07
C LEU A 322 2.97 7.95 18.95
N PRO A 323 2.42 7.96 17.72
CA PRO A 323 1.00 7.70 17.49
C PRO A 323 0.57 6.38 18.15
N GLY A 324 -0.61 6.39 18.78
CA GLY A 324 -1.14 5.29 19.57
C GLY A 324 -0.92 5.44 21.08
N MET A 325 -0.01 6.31 21.52
CA MET A 325 0.15 6.64 22.94
C MET A 325 -1.07 7.37 23.50
N SER A 326 -1.28 7.26 24.81
CA SER A 326 -2.41 7.85 25.51
C SER A 326 -1.95 8.87 26.55
N GLY A 327 -2.84 9.77 26.94
CA GLY A 327 -2.52 10.75 27.96
C GLY A 327 -3.75 11.32 28.61
N GLN A 328 -3.54 12.26 29.50
CA GLN A 328 -4.60 12.86 30.31
C GLN A 328 -4.45 14.37 30.35
N ILE A 329 -5.59 15.05 30.28
CA ILE A 329 -5.70 16.48 30.55
C ILE A 329 -6.65 16.71 31.71
N ARG A 330 -6.51 17.86 32.37
CA ARG A 330 -7.48 18.34 33.34
C ARG A 330 -8.10 19.63 32.83
N ALA A 331 -9.35 19.88 33.23
CA ALA A 331 -9.96 21.18 32.99
C ALA A 331 -9.06 22.27 33.62
N PRO A 332 -8.81 23.39 32.92
CA PRO A 332 -8.10 24.52 33.52
C PRO A 332 -8.86 25.00 34.75
N ALA A 333 -8.14 25.27 35.84
CA ALA A 333 -8.73 25.63 37.12
C ALA A 333 -9.59 26.92 37.00
N GLY A 334 -10.81 26.89 37.54
CA GLY A 334 -11.69 28.06 37.65
C GLY A 334 -12.65 28.29 36.47
N ARG A 335 -12.95 27.26 35.66
CA ARG A 335 -13.97 27.30 34.60
C ARG A 335 -14.94 26.14 34.66
#